data_AF-A0A839PQR3-F1
#
_entry.id   AF-A0A839PQR3-F1
#
_cell.length_a   1.000
_cell.length_b   1.000
_cell.length_c   1.000
_cell.angle_alpha   90.00
_cell.angle_beta   90.00
_cell.angle_gamma   90.00
#
_symmetry.space_group_name_H-M   'P 1'
#
loop_
_entity.id
_entity.type
_entity.pdbx_description
1 polymer ?
#
loop_
_entity_poly.entity_id
_entity_poly.type
_entity_poly.pdbx_seq_one_letter_code
_entity_poly.pdbx_strand_id
1 'polypeptide(L)'
;MTRTLTRQHIRLRETLSPVEAHVCDGLAIVARDLPDEAATAEAMQRWLDGDRSDEPPGQLIRRGFALAHASSGYLLTPAGWLLPDFDAARRCVRLLLDRFGGMFGRDVRSIQTLGSAVIEAHRQCDAWTGRHDQIRRLGASINEAEYQRRLAALRAQRPLDARDHQGLEAAE
;
A
#
# COMPACT_ATOMS: atom_id res chain seq x y z
N MET A 1 20.64 17.55 -16.59
CA MET A 1 19.98 16.99 -17.79
C MET A 1 18.53 16.70 -17.44
N THR A 2 17.58 17.29 -18.15
CA THR A 2 16.14 17.07 -17.90
C THR A 2 15.72 15.77 -18.57
N ARG A 3 15.67 14.68 -17.79
CA ARG A 3 15.19 13.38 -18.25
C ARG A 3 13.69 13.46 -18.53
N THR A 4 13.27 13.11 -19.75
CA THR A 4 11.89 13.26 -20.21
C THR A 4 11.22 11.89 -20.37
N LEU A 5 10.00 11.76 -19.84
CA LEU A 5 9.18 10.56 -20.00
C LEU A 5 8.44 10.60 -21.34
N THR A 6 8.64 9.57 -22.15
CA THR A 6 7.99 9.44 -23.47
C THR A 6 6.92 8.36 -23.41
N ARG A 7 5.72 8.65 -23.93
CA ARG A 7 4.63 7.68 -24.00
C ARG A 7 4.92 6.65 -25.09
N GLN A 8 4.92 5.37 -24.75
CA GLN A 8 5.24 4.27 -25.67
C GLN A 8 4.43 3.02 -25.30
N HIS A 9 4.26 2.10 -26.24
CA HIS A 9 3.73 0.78 -25.94
C HIS A 9 4.89 -0.19 -25.68
N ILE A 10 4.88 -0.88 -24.55
CA ILE A 10 5.85 -1.90 -24.20
C ILE A 10 5.16 -3.25 -24.04
N ARG A 11 5.89 -4.35 -24.27
CA ARG A 11 5.38 -5.69 -24.00
C ARG A 11 5.88 -6.14 -22.64
N LEU A 12 5.00 -6.27 -21.64
CA LEU A 12 5.35 -6.91 -20.37
C LEU A 12 5.40 -8.43 -20.55
N ARG A 13 6.24 -9.11 -19.77
CA ARG A 13 6.38 -10.58 -19.85
C ARG A 13 5.13 -11.34 -19.42
N GLU A 14 4.32 -10.73 -18.55
CA GLU A 14 3.10 -11.31 -18.00
C GLU A 14 1.85 -10.99 -18.83
N THR A 15 1.94 -10.10 -19.84
CA THR A 15 0.81 -9.70 -20.67
C THR A 15 0.98 -10.14 -22.12
N LEU A 16 -0.08 -10.65 -22.72
CA LEU A 16 -0.08 -11.04 -24.14
C LEU A 16 -0.06 -9.82 -25.08
N SER A 17 -0.76 -8.75 -24.70
CA SER A 17 -0.85 -7.51 -25.47
C SER A 17 0.14 -6.46 -24.98
N PRO A 18 0.68 -5.60 -25.86
CA PRO A 18 1.43 -4.43 -25.44
C PRO A 18 0.57 -3.53 -24.54
N VAL A 19 1.20 -2.93 -23.54
CA VAL A 19 0.60 -1.97 -22.61
C VAL A 19 1.20 -0.60 -22.84
N GLU A 20 0.38 0.42 -22.63
CA GLU A 20 0.85 1.80 -22.67
C GLU A 20 1.71 2.09 -21.42
N ALA A 21 2.83 2.76 -21.62
CA ALA A 21 3.78 3.10 -20.58
C ALA A 21 4.46 4.44 -20.82
N HIS A 22 4.97 5.04 -19.75
CA HIS A 22 5.85 6.21 -19.81
C HIS A 22 7.30 5.77 -19.60
N VAL A 23 8.12 5.93 -20.63
CA VAL A 23 9.48 5.39 -20.70
C VAL A 23 10.53 6.49 -20.55
N CYS A 24 11.56 6.24 -19.74
CA CYS A 24 12.72 7.11 -19.55
C CYS A 24 13.97 6.25 -19.24
N ASP A 25 15.03 6.41 -20.03
CA ASP A 25 16.34 5.73 -19.83
C ASP A 25 16.24 4.22 -19.56
N GLY A 26 15.34 3.52 -20.27
CA GLY A 26 15.13 2.07 -20.16
C GLY A 26 14.18 1.63 -19.03
N LEU A 27 13.71 2.55 -18.19
CA LEU A 27 12.63 2.30 -17.23
C LEU A 27 11.29 2.71 -17.81
N ALA A 28 10.26 1.93 -17.51
CA ALA A 28 8.88 2.18 -17.91
C ALA A 28 7.98 2.26 -16.68
N ILE A 29 7.11 3.27 -16.65
CA ILE A 29 6.03 3.40 -15.67
C ILE A 29 4.75 2.88 -16.34
N VAL A 30 4.09 1.91 -15.70
CA VAL A 30 2.90 1.24 -16.22
C VAL A 30 1.79 1.29 -15.18
N ALA A 31 0.58 1.65 -15.60
CA ALA A 31 -0.60 1.58 -14.73
C ALA A 31 -0.97 0.12 -14.44
N ARG A 32 -1.28 -0.18 -13.18
CA ARG A 32 -1.55 -1.53 -12.71
C ARG A 32 -2.59 -1.53 -11.59
N ASP A 33 -3.31 -2.63 -11.54
CA ASP A 33 -4.28 -2.92 -10.48
C ASP A 33 -3.66 -3.92 -9.51
N LEU A 34 -3.82 -3.67 -8.21
CA LEU A 34 -3.40 -4.53 -7.12
C LEU A 34 -4.63 -4.95 -6.31
N PRO A 35 -4.96 -6.25 -6.28
CA PRO A 35 -5.92 -6.75 -5.31
C PRO A 35 -5.34 -6.63 -3.90
N ASP A 36 -6.05 -5.92 -3.02
CA ASP A 36 -5.78 -5.80 -1.59
C ASP A 36 -6.89 -6.55 -0.81
N GLU A 37 -6.50 -7.57 -0.06
CA GLU A 37 -7.41 -8.41 0.72
C GLU A 37 -7.83 -7.68 2.00
N ALA A 38 -8.78 -6.76 1.90
CA ALA A 38 -9.35 -6.11 3.10
C ALA A 38 -10.31 -7.02 3.88
N ALA A 39 -10.71 -8.16 3.32
CA ALA A 39 -11.60 -9.17 3.90
C ALA A 39 -10.86 -10.16 4.85
N THR A 40 -10.23 -9.66 5.91
CA THR A 40 -9.54 -10.52 6.89
C THR A 40 -10.52 -11.00 7.96
N ALA A 41 -10.20 -12.09 8.66
CA ALA A 41 -11.00 -12.55 9.81
C ALA A 41 -11.15 -11.45 10.87
N GLU A 42 -10.08 -10.70 11.14
CA GLU A 42 -10.10 -9.57 12.07
C GLU A 42 -10.90 -8.36 11.55
N ALA A 43 -10.87 -8.09 10.24
CA ALA A 43 -11.68 -7.04 9.62
C ALA A 43 -13.16 -7.41 9.64
N MET A 44 -13.46 -8.69 9.35
CA MET A 44 -14.81 -9.24 9.44
C MET A 44 -15.32 -9.22 10.88
N GLN A 45 -14.49 -9.58 11.86
CA GLN A 45 -14.84 -9.52 13.27
C GLN A 45 -15.14 -8.08 13.71
N ARG A 46 -14.29 -7.11 13.33
CA ARG A 46 -14.56 -5.68 13.59
C ARG A 46 -15.86 -5.19 12.95
N TRP A 47 -16.18 -5.66 11.74
CA TRP A 47 -17.45 -5.36 11.10
C TRP A 47 -18.63 -5.99 11.84
N LEU A 48 -18.50 -7.26 12.27
CA LEU A 48 -19.51 -7.99 13.02
C LEU A 48 -19.79 -7.38 14.41
N ASP A 49 -18.75 -6.85 15.07
CA ASP A 49 -18.81 -6.24 16.40
C ASP A 49 -19.31 -4.78 16.38
N GLY A 50 -19.35 -4.12 15.21
CA GLY A 50 -19.91 -2.79 15.02
C GLY A 50 -21.40 -2.81 14.64
N ASP A 51 -21.97 -1.64 14.35
CA ASP A 51 -23.40 -1.50 13.98
C ASP A 51 -23.76 -2.06 12.59
N ARG A 52 -22.79 -2.62 11.84
CA ARG A 52 -22.96 -3.22 10.50
C ARG A 52 -23.68 -2.31 9.50
N SER A 53 -23.62 -1.00 9.69
CA SER A 53 -24.27 -0.01 8.81
C SER A 53 -23.60 0.12 7.43
N ASP A 54 -22.35 -0.33 7.31
CA ASP A 54 -21.56 -0.29 6.09
C ASP A 54 -21.38 -1.68 5.45
N GLU A 55 -20.94 -1.69 4.19
CA GLU A 55 -20.70 -2.92 3.40
C GLU A 55 -19.63 -3.82 4.07
N PRO A 56 -19.81 -5.16 4.08
CA PRO A 56 -18.84 -6.07 4.68
C PRO A 56 -17.47 -5.96 4.00
N PRO A 57 -16.37 -6.17 4.74
CA PRO A 57 -15.03 -6.06 4.19
C PRO A 57 -14.82 -7.08 3.06
N GLY A 58 -14.50 -6.56 1.88
CA GLY A 58 -14.30 -7.32 0.64
C GLY A 58 -12.91 -7.16 0.04
N GLN A 59 -12.69 -7.73 -1.15
CA GLN A 59 -11.48 -7.47 -1.93
C GLN A 59 -11.53 -6.05 -2.49
N LEU A 60 -10.49 -5.26 -2.25
CA LEU A 60 -10.36 -3.90 -2.79
C LEU A 60 -9.38 -3.93 -3.97
N ILE A 61 -9.77 -3.33 -5.10
CA ILE A 61 -8.88 -3.14 -6.24
C ILE A 61 -8.24 -1.76 -6.14
N ARG A 62 -6.92 -1.72 -5.91
CA ARG A 62 -6.15 -0.48 -5.91
C ARG A 62 -5.55 -0.23 -7.28
N ARG A 63 -5.77 0.96 -7.82
CA ARG A 63 -5.10 1.41 -9.05
C ARG A 63 -3.86 2.23 -8.70
N GLY A 64 -2.74 1.88 -9.29
CA GLY A 64 -1.48 2.58 -9.08
C GLY A 64 -0.52 2.31 -10.23
N PHE A 65 0.77 2.41 -9.94
CA PHE A 65 1.82 2.30 -10.95
C PHE A 65 2.87 1.28 -10.55
N ALA A 66 3.35 0.54 -11.55
CA ALA A 66 4.49 -0.34 -11.44
C ALA A 66 5.61 0.14 -12.36
N LEU A 67 6.84 -0.21 -12.02
CA LEU A 67 8.03 -0.01 -12.81
C LEU A 67 8.36 -1.32 -13.53
N ALA A 68 8.67 -1.20 -14.81
CA ALA A 68 9.15 -2.29 -15.64
C ALA A 68 10.41 -1.85 -16.39
N HIS A 69 11.22 -2.83 -16.80
CA HIS A 69 12.28 -2.59 -17.76
C HIS A 69 11.69 -2.55 -19.18
N ALA A 70 11.83 -1.41 -19.85
CA ALA A 70 11.12 -1.08 -21.08
C ALA A 70 11.40 -2.04 -22.24
N SER A 71 12.66 -2.49 -22.38
CA SER A 71 13.07 -3.33 -23.51
C SER A 71 12.76 -4.81 -23.32
N SER A 72 12.75 -5.30 -22.07
CA SER A 72 12.56 -6.73 -21.78
C SER A 72 11.20 -7.10 -21.23
N GLY A 73 10.40 -6.10 -20.84
CA GLY A 73 9.11 -6.29 -20.19
C GLY A 73 9.18 -6.85 -18.79
N TYR A 74 10.37 -6.90 -18.17
CA TYR A 74 10.54 -7.45 -16.83
C TYR A 74 10.01 -6.46 -15.79
N LEU A 75 9.05 -6.88 -14.96
CA LEU A 75 8.57 -6.09 -13.84
C LEU A 75 9.65 -5.96 -12.77
N LEU A 76 9.93 -4.71 -12.42
CA LEU A 76 10.89 -4.35 -11.37
C LEU A 76 10.18 -4.17 -10.04
N THR A 77 8.96 -3.62 -10.07
CA THR A 77 8.11 -3.55 -8.90
C THR A 77 7.84 -4.96 -8.38
N PRO A 78 8.13 -5.24 -7.09
CA PRO A 78 7.87 -6.54 -6.50
C PRO A 78 6.39 -6.94 -6.61
N ALA A 79 6.14 -8.25 -6.65
CA ALA A 79 4.78 -8.77 -6.61
C ALA A 79 4.04 -8.25 -5.37
N GLY A 80 2.81 -7.79 -5.58
CA GLY A 80 1.98 -7.23 -4.52
C GLY A 80 2.31 -5.78 -4.15
N TRP A 81 3.18 -5.09 -4.89
CA TRP A 81 3.51 -3.68 -4.63
C TRP A 81 2.97 -2.77 -5.72
N LEU A 82 2.61 -1.54 -5.35
CA LEU A 82 2.28 -0.47 -6.30
C LEU A 82 2.71 0.88 -5.77
N LEU A 83 3.12 1.77 -6.66
CA LEU A 83 3.27 3.18 -6.38
C LEU A 83 1.88 3.85 -6.43
N PRO A 84 1.55 4.71 -5.46
CA PRO A 84 0.19 5.22 -5.27
C PRO A 84 -0.29 6.09 -6.44
N ASP A 85 0.61 6.86 -7.04
CA ASP A 85 0.31 7.80 -8.10
C ASP A 85 1.50 7.96 -9.06
N PHE A 86 1.27 8.72 -10.14
CA PHE A 86 2.25 8.90 -11.19
C PHE A 86 3.46 9.70 -10.69
N ASP A 87 3.29 10.66 -9.78
CA ASP A 87 4.39 11.47 -9.26
C ASP A 87 5.28 10.66 -8.32
N ALA A 88 4.72 9.78 -7.50
CA ALA A 88 5.45 8.77 -6.75
C ALA A 88 6.27 7.87 -7.68
N ALA A 89 5.68 7.42 -8.79
CA ALA A 89 6.41 6.63 -9.78
C ALA A 89 7.54 7.41 -10.46
N ARG A 90 7.31 8.69 -10.81
CA ARG A 90 8.35 9.57 -11.36
C ARG A 90 9.49 9.79 -10.38
N ARG A 91 9.19 10.02 -9.10
CA ARG A 91 10.19 10.14 -8.03
C ARG A 91 10.99 8.85 -7.90
N CYS A 92 10.32 7.69 -7.93
CA CYS A 92 10.96 6.39 -7.85
C CYS A 92 11.92 6.15 -9.02
N VAL A 93 11.49 6.46 -10.25
CA VAL A 93 12.33 6.41 -11.45
C VAL A 93 13.54 7.34 -11.32
N ARG A 94 13.35 8.57 -10.83
CA ARG A 94 14.46 9.51 -10.61
C ARG A 94 15.47 8.96 -9.61
N LEU A 95 15.04 8.46 -8.45
CA LEU A 95 15.93 7.86 -7.45
C LEU A 95 16.77 6.72 -8.04
N LEU A 96 16.14 5.85 -8.83
CA LEU A 96 16.82 4.73 -9.48
C LEU A 96 17.81 5.20 -10.54
N LEU A 97 17.44 6.16 -11.38
CA LEU A 97 18.31 6.68 -12.44
C LEU A 97 19.42 7.60 -11.92
N ASP A 98 19.22 8.27 -10.79
CA ASP A 98 20.26 9.10 -10.15
C ASP A 98 21.33 8.21 -9.52
N ARG A 99 20.94 7.05 -8.99
CA ARG A 99 21.86 6.10 -8.35
C ARG A 99 22.50 5.10 -9.32
N PHE A 100 21.79 4.72 -10.39
CA PHE A 100 22.20 3.64 -11.30
C PHE A 100 22.07 4.01 -12.78
N GLY A 101 22.04 5.31 -13.11
CA GLY A 101 21.89 5.83 -14.47
C GLY A 101 22.86 5.17 -15.45
N GLY A 102 22.32 4.43 -16.42
CA GLY A 102 23.10 3.67 -17.40
C GLY A 102 23.06 2.15 -17.23
N MET A 103 22.59 1.61 -16.10
CA MET A 103 22.37 0.16 -15.95
C MET A 103 21.04 -0.29 -16.56
N PHE A 104 20.00 0.54 -16.46
CA PHE A 104 18.67 0.23 -17.00
C PHE A 104 18.57 0.33 -18.52
N GLY A 105 19.61 0.83 -19.20
CA GLY A 105 19.75 0.74 -20.66
C GLY A 105 20.43 -0.56 -21.12
N ARG A 106 20.85 -1.44 -20.19
CA ARG A 106 21.58 -2.69 -20.46
C ARG A 106 20.65 -3.90 -20.31
N ASP A 107 21.25 -5.09 -20.22
CA ASP A 107 20.53 -6.36 -20.14
C ASP A 107 19.81 -6.57 -18.79
N VAL A 108 18.80 -7.44 -18.78
CA VAL A 108 17.96 -7.76 -17.60
C VAL A 108 18.75 -8.32 -16.41
N ARG A 109 19.79 -9.12 -16.64
CA ARG A 109 20.58 -9.74 -15.56
C ARG A 109 21.26 -8.68 -14.71
N SER A 110 21.75 -7.63 -15.36
CA SER A 110 22.31 -6.45 -14.67
C SER A 110 21.28 -5.81 -13.74
N ILE A 111 20.00 -5.81 -14.13
CA ILE A 111 18.92 -5.17 -13.38
C ILE A 111 18.39 -6.04 -12.22
N GLN A 112 18.39 -7.36 -12.38
CA GLN A 112 17.96 -8.28 -11.30
C GLN A 112 18.83 -8.13 -10.04
N THR A 113 20.11 -7.78 -10.20
CA THR A 113 21.01 -7.51 -9.07
C THR A 113 20.64 -6.25 -8.27
N LEU A 114 19.78 -5.38 -8.83
CA LEU A 114 19.34 -4.14 -8.19
C LEU A 114 18.07 -4.32 -7.33
N GLY A 115 17.59 -5.55 -7.12
CA GLY A 115 16.34 -5.82 -6.42
C GLY A 115 16.21 -5.12 -5.06
N SER A 116 17.26 -5.12 -4.24
CA SER A 116 17.26 -4.43 -2.94
C SER A 116 17.12 -2.90 -3.08
N ALA A 117 17.80 -2.32 -4.07
CA ALA A 117 17.72 -0.89 -4.32
C ALA A 117 16.36 -0.47 -4.92
N VAL A 118 15.75 -1.33 -5.72
CA VAL A 118 14.38 -1.14 -6.23
C VAL A 118 13.38 -1.15 -5.09
N ILE A 119 13.46 -2.10 -4.17
CA ILE A 119 12.61 -2.16 -2.97
C ILE A 119 12.77 -0.88 -2.14
N GLU A 120 14.01 -0.46 -1.91
CA GLU A 120 14.30 0.74 -1.13
C GLU A 120 13.73 2.01 -1.79
N ALA A 121 13.92 2.18 -3.11
CA ALA A 121 13.34 3.30 -3.84
C ALA A 121 11.81 3.32 -3.82
N HIS A 122 11.16 2.14 -3.83
CA HIS A 122 9.70 2.05 -3.70
C HIS A 122 9.22 2.46 -2.30
N ARG A 123 9.93 2.05 -1.25
CA ARG A 123 9.61 2.46 0.13
C ARG A 123 9.73 3.98 0.31
N GLN A 124 10.78 4.58 -0.24
CA GLN A 124 10.98 6.04 -0.22
C GLN A 124 9.91 6.82 -1.01
N CYS A 125 9.16 6.12 -1.86
CA CYS A 125 8.07 6.69 -2.66
C CYS A 125 6.69 6.20 -2.18
N ASP A 126 6.60 5.78 -0.92
CA ASP A 126 5.32 5.42 -0.26
C ASP A 126 4.54 4.32 -0.97
N ALA A 127 5.26 3.36 -1.58
CA ALA A 127 4.63 2.24 -2.28
C ALA A 127 3.71 1.45 -1.34
N TRP A 128 2.53 1.11 -1.84
CA TRP A 128 1.60 0.18 -1.22
C TRP A 128 2.18 -1.22 -1.24
N THR A 129 1.96 -1.94 -0.14
CA THR A 129 2.34 -3.35 0.01
C THR A 129 1.07 -4.15 0.29
N GLY A 130 0.64 -4.95 -0.67
CA GLY A 130 -0.66 -5.59 -0.71
C GLY A 130 -0.97 -6.56 0.44
N ARG A 131 -2.14 -7.19 0.30
CA ARG A 131 -2.94 -7.98 1.25
C ARG A 131 -3.47 -7.26 2.48
N HIS A 132 -2.83 -6.22 3.04
CA HIS A 132 -3.38 -5.50 4.20
C HIS A 132 -3.00 -4.02 4.26
N ASP A 133 -2.64 -3.39 3.14
CA ASP A 133 -2.20 -1.97 3.16
C ASP A 133 -3.33 -1.06 3.62
N GLN A 134 -4.56 -1.32 3.13
CA GLN A 134 -5.74 -0.52 3.50
C GLN A 134 -6.03 -0.57 4.99
N ILE A 135 -5.99 -1.77 5.58
CA ILE A 135 -6.24 -1.94 7.01
C ILE A 135 -5.17 -1.23 7.83
N ARG A 136 -3.89 -1.33 7.43
CA ARG A 136 -2.80 -0.63 8.12
C ARG A 136 -2.94 0.88 8.06
N ARG A 137 -3.30 1.43 6.90
CA ARG A 137 -3.58 2.88 6.75
C ARG A 137 -4.80 3.31 7.56
N LEU A 138 -5.88 2.52 7.54
CA LEU A 138 -7.06 2.79 8.33
C LEU A 138 -6.74 2.74 9.83
N GLY A 139 -6.01 1.74 10.31
CA GLY A 139 -5.54 1.64 11.69
C GLY A 139 -4.63 2.80 12.10
N ALA A 140 -3.76 3.26 11.20
CA ALA A 140 -2.96 4.48 11.43
C ALA A 140 -3.79 5.77 11.41
N SER A 141 -4.92 5.76 10.66
CA SER A 141 -5.86 6.89 10.58
C SER A 141 -6.91 6.89 11.70
N ILE A 142 -7.05 5.80 12.46
CA ILE A 142 -7.76 5.84 13.74
C ILE A 142 -6.95 6.78 14.60
N ASN A 143 -7.42 8.02 14.67
CA ASN A 143 -6.81 9.06 15.47
C ASN A 143 -6.91 8.59 16.92
N GLU A 144 -5.78 8.14 17.48
CA GLU A 144 -5.68 7.72 18.88
C GLU A 144 -6.36 8.75 19.80
N ALA A 145 -6.25 10.05 19.49
CA ALA A 145 -6.90 11.11 20.26
C ALA A 145 -8.43 11.17 20.08
N GLU A 146 -8.98 10.70 18.97
CA GLU A 146 -10.43 10.57 18.78
C GLU A 146 -10.96 9.28 19.42
N TYR A 147 -10.20 8.19 19.32
CA TYR A 147 -10.47 6.94 20.01
C TYR A 147 -10.51 7.13 21.54
N GLN A 148 -9.50 7.79 22.11
CA GLN A 148 -9.45 8.09 23.54
C GLN A 148 -10.58 9.05 23.97
N ARG A 149 -10.97 10.01 23.11
CA ARG A 149 -12.12 10.90 23.38
C ARG A 149 -13.45 10.14 23.43
N ARG A 150 -13.69 9.24 22.47
CA ARG A 150 -14.88 8.38 22.48
C ARG A 150 -14.89 7.41 23.66
N LEU A 151 -13.73 6.86 24.02
CA LEU A 151 -13.58 5.99 25.18
C LEU A 151 -13.87 6.73 26.50
N ALA A 152 -13.42 7.97 26.63
CA ALA A 152 -13.72 8.82 27.78
C ALA A 152 -15.22 9.16 27.87
N ALA A 153 -15.86 9.46 26.74
CA ALA A 153 -17.30 9.71 26.70
C ALA A 153 -18.12 8.46 27.09
N LEU A 154 -17.72 7.27 26.62
CA LEU A 154 -18.36 6.00 27.00
C LEU A 154 -18.14 5.67 28.48
N ARG A 155 -16.95 5.95 29.03
CA ARG A 155 -16.69 5.80 30.47
C ARG A 155 -17.51 6.76 31.33
N ALA A 156 -17.75 7.98 30.84
CA ALA A 156 -18.59 8.98 31.51
C ALA A 156 -20.10 8.66 31.40
N GLN A 157 -20.52 7.95 30.35
CA GLN A 157 -21.90 7.50 30.17
C GLN A 157 -22.21 6.19 30.91
N ARG A 158 -21.21 5.49 31.44
CA ARG A 158 -21.43 4.33 32.32
C ARG A 158 -21.98 4.84 33.65
N PRO A 159 -23.23 4.51 34.05
CA PRO A 159 -23.74 4.89 35.35
C PRO A 159 -22.91 4.21 36.44
N LEU A 160 -22.80 4.88 37.57
CA LEU A 160 -22.13 4.44 38.80
C LEU A 160 -22.89 3.31 39.52
N ASP A 161 -23.54 2.39 38.82
CA ASP A 161 -24.28 1.27 39.42
C ASP A 161 -23.40 0.02 39.48
N ALA A 162 -22.35 0.08 40.30
CA ALA A 162 -21.62 -1.11 40.75
C ALA A 162 -20.84 -0.86 42.05
N ARG A 163 -21.35 0.00 42.94
CA ARG A 163 -20.83 0.19 44.29
C ARG A 163 -21.96 0.13 45.30
N ASP A 164 -22.66 -0.99 45.40
CA ASP A 164 -23.57 -1.24 46.53
C ASP A 164 -23.89 -2.74 46.67
N HIS A 165 -22.91 -3.64 46.74
CA HIS A 165 -23.13 -5.01 47.26
C HIS A 165 -21.84 -5.67 47.81
N GLN A 166 -21.04 -4.94 48.60
CA GLN A 166 -20.02 -5.59 49.44
C GLN A 166 -19.79 -4.75 50.71
N GLY A 167 -20.62 -4.99 51.71
CA GLY A 167 -20.54 -4.30 52.99
C GLY A 167 -21.72 -4.59 53.90
N LEU A 168 -22.05 -5.86 54.11
CA LEU A 168 -22.89 -6.31 55.24
C LEU A 168 -22.78 -7.84 55.35
N GLU A 169 -21.85 -8.26 56.22
CA GLU A 169 -21.79 -9.52 56.99
C GLU A 169 -20.32 -9.73 57.38
N ALA A 170 -19.92 -9.93 58.63
CA ALA A 170 -20.52 -9.76 59.94
C ALA A 170 -19.32 -9.70 60.89
N ALA A 171 -19.29 -8.73 61.79
CA ALA A 171 -18.54 -8.84 63.02
C ALA A 171 -19.50 -9.44 64.04
N GLU A 172 -19.27 -10.69 64.43
CA GLU A 172 -19.55 -11.25 65.77
C GLU A 172 -18.78 -12.56 65.93
#